data_AF-A0A7M2CB40-F1
#
_entry.id   AF-A0A7M2CB40-F1
#
_cell.length_a   1.000
_cell.length_b   1.000
_cell.length_c   1.000
_cell.angle_alpha   90.00
_cell.angle_beta   90.00
_cell.angle_gamma   90.00
#
_symmetry.space_group_name_H-M   'P 1'
#
loop_
_entity.id
_entity.type
_entity.pdbx_description
1 polymer ?
#
loop_
_entity_poly.entity_id
_entity_poly.type
_entity_poly.pdbx_seq_one_letter_code
_entity_poly.pdbx_strand_id
1 'polypeptide(L)'
;MEPLHADAYDWLYRQMASRLTSVGVGAVWFWAQIRRDDLIDLCKASPGDVLLTCRVPRERVLLSHYGDWHSALNRHMLVIELPDESDDDYRARWDLAYENVQSRILAAGHGPGAEYGHWPEDLRVELERSWEFMLDPRNYGRYESWQATTHCLQAGDVVRAVRLGG
;
A
#
# COMPACT_ATOMS: atom_id res chain seq x y z
N MET A 1 -11.97 -12.71 -16.04
CA MET A 1 -10.88 -12.79 -15.05
C MET A 1 -10.92 -11.47 -14.33
N GLU A 2 -11.32 -11.46 -13.06
CA GLU A 2 -11.27 -10.23 -12.28
C GLU A 2 -9.81 -9.76 -12.15
N PRO A 3 -9.54 -8.45 -12.12
CA PRO A 3 -8.20 -7.95 -11.85
C PRO A 3 -7.70 -8.49 -10.51
N LEU A 4 -6.44 -8.93 -10.48
CA LEU A 4 -5.78 -9.30 -9.23
C LEU A 4 -5.86 -8.12 -8.24
N HIS A 5 -6.35 -8.38 -7.01
CA HIS A 5 -6.51 -7.38 -5.94
C HIS A 5 -7.48 -6.21 -6.23
N ALA A 6 -8.50 -6.40 -7.08
CA ALA A 6 -9.46 -5.35 -7.43
C ALA A 6 -10.00 -4.55 -6.23
N ASP A 7 -10.39 -5.22 -5.14
CA ASP A 7 -10.93 -4.56 -3.95
C ASP A 7 -9.95 -3.60 -3.26
N ALA A 8 -8.67 -3.98 -3.21
CA ALA A 8 -7.63 -3.16 -2.60
C ALA A 8 -7.40 -1.89 -3.44
N TYR A 9 -7.40 -2.03 -4.77
CA TYR A 9 -7.31 -0.89 -5.69
C TYR A 9 -8.56 -0.03 -5.64
N ASP A 10 -9.76 -0.59 -5.54
CA ASP A 10 -11.00 0.17 -5.38
C ASP A 10 -11.01 0.96 -4.07
N TRP A 11 -10.53 0.36 -2.97
CA TRP A 11 -10.29 1.08 -1.73
C TRP A 11 -9.28 2.22 -1.93
N LEU A 12 -8.12 1.95 -2.52
CA LEU A 12 -7.09 2.96 -2.78
C LEU A 12 -7.64 4.12 -3.63
N TYR A 13 -8.42 3.84 -4.66
CA TYR A 13 -9.02 4.88 -5.51
C TYR A 13 -10.01 5.75 -4.73
N ARG A 14 -10.81 5.17 -3.81
CA ARG A 14 -11.62 5.97 -2.88
C ARG A 14 -10.76 6.85 -1.97
N GLN A 15 -9.63 6.31 -1.47
CA GLN A 15 -8.69 7.09 -0.66
C GLN A 15 -8.01 8.22 -1.45
N MET A 16 -7.70 8.00 -2.73
CA MET A 16 -7.15 9.01 -3.62
C MET A 16 -8.19 10.08 -3.96
N ALA A 17 -9.41 9.69 -4.31
CA ALA A 17 -10.49 10.61 -4.68
C ALA A 17 -10.92 11.51 -3.50
N SER A 18 -10.83 11.01 -2.27
CA SER A 18 -11.20 11.77 -1.06
C SER A 18 -10.11 12.70 -0.54
N ARG A 19 -8.82 12.42 -0.80
CA ARG A 19 -7.69 13.16 -0.21
C ARG A 19 -6.88 13.98 -1.21
N LEU A 20 -6.88 13.62 -2.49
CA LEU A 20 -6.06 14.30 -3.49
C LEU A 20 -6.84 15.40 -4.17
N THR A 21 -6.15 16.51 -4.45
CA THR A 21 -6.68 17.62 -5.25
C THR A 21 -6.61 17.36 -6.75
N SER A 22 -5.83 16.36 -7.17
CA SER A 22 -5.70 15.95 -8.56
C SER A 22 -6.84 15.02 -8.97
N VAL A 23 -7.16 15.03 -10.26
CA VAL A 23 -8.15 14.12 -10.87
C VAL A 23 -7.49 13.23 -11.92
N GLY A 24 -7.96 12.00 -12.03
CA GLY A 24 -7.55 11.04 -13.05
C GLY A 24 -8.04 9.64 -12.72
N VAL A 25 -7.79 8.69 -13.60
CA VAL A 25 -8.32 7.31 -13.51
C VAL A 25 -7.26 6.27 -13.19
N GLY A 26 -6.00 6.67 -13.03
CA GLY A 26 -4.88 5.77 -12.78
C GLY A 26 -4.27 5.95 -11.38
N ALA A 27 -3.40 5.02 -11.02
CA ALA A 27 -2.49 5.13 -9.88
C ALA A 27 -1.05 5.02 -10.40
N VAL A 28 -0.32 6.14 -10.38
CA VAL A 28 1.11 6.19 -10.65
C VAL A 28 1.84 6.09 -9.33
N TRP A 29 2.63 5.03 -9.18
CA TRP A 29 3.40 4.73 -7.97
C TRP A 29 4.85 5.12 -8.15
N PHE A 30 5.44 5.66 -7.09
CA PHE A 30 6.86 5.97 -7.05
C PHE A 30 7.37 5.96 -5.61
N TRP A 31 8.69 5.80 -5.46
CA TRP A 31 9.34 5.85 -4.16
C TRP A 31 9.38 7.30 -3.65
N ALA A 32 8.67 7.57 -2.56
CA ALA A 32 8.81 8.81 -1.81
C ALA A 32 10.05 8.76 -0.90
N GLN A 33 10.31 7.58 -0.35
CA GLN A 33 11.49 7.26 0.44
C GLN A 33 11.85 5.79 0.21
N ILE A 34 13.12 5.51 -0.01
CA ILE A 34 13.67 4.15 -0.14
C ILE A 34 15.15 4.20 0.24
N ARG A 35 15.70 3.10 0.76
CA ARG A 35 17.14 3.03 1.03
C ARG A 35 17.90 3.08 -0.29
N ARG A 36 19.09 3.69 -0.24
CA ARG A 36 19.94 3.85 -1.44
C ARG A 36 20.29 2.50 -2.07
N ASP A 37 20.64 1.52 -1.25
CA ASP A 37 21.07 0.20 -1.74
C ASP A 37 19.90 -0.52 -2.43
N ASP A 38 18.71 -0.50 -1.83
CA ASP A 38 17.49 -1.05 -2.44
C ASP A 38 17.18 -0.37 -3.79
N LEU A 39 17.29 0.96 -3.86
CA LEU A 39 17.08 1.69 -5.12
C LEU A 39 18.12 1.31 -6.19
N ILE A 40 19.39 1.16 -5.79
CA ILE A 40 20.47 0.74 -6.70
C ILE A 40 20.17 -0.65 -7.25
N ASP A 41 19.75 -1.59 -6.40
CA ASP A 41 19.47 -2.95 -6.83
C ASP A 41 18.24 -3.02 -7.74
N LEU A 42 17.19 -2.24 -7.48
CA LEU A 42 16.08 -2.05 -8.41
C LEU A 42 16.56 -1.49 -9.76
N CYS A 43 17.45 -0.49 -9.75
CA CYS A 43 17.98 0.08 -10.99
C CYS A 43 18.81 -0.92 -11.81
N LYS A 44 19.61 -1.77 -11.16
CA LYS A 44 20.37 -2.83 -11.83
C LYS A 44 19.45 -3.88 -12.47
N ALA A 45 18.28 -4.14 -11.87
CA ALA A 45 17.29 -5.07 -12.39
C ALA A 45 16.44 -4.50 -13.55
N SER A 46 16.60 -3.22 -13.89
CA SER A 46 15.84 -2.50 -14.91
C SER A 46 16.72 -1.91 -16.03
N PRO A 47 17.56 -2.72 -16.71
CA PRO A 47 18.43 -2.22 -17.76
C PRO A 47 17.62 -1.66 -18.95
N GLY A 48 18.02 -0.49 -19.44
CA GLY A 48 17.35 0.19 -20.56
C GLY A 48 16.21 1.12 -20.16
N ASP A 49 15.71 1.03 -18.93
CA ASP A 49 14.69 1.92 -18.38
C ASP A 49 15.26 3.31 -18.04
N VAL A 50 14.39 4.21 -17.59
CA VAL A 50 14.75 5.57 -17.17
C VAL A 50 14.33 5.78 -15.72
N LEU A 51 15.28 6.11 -14.85
CA LEU A 51 15.01 6.58 -13.51
C LEU A 51 14.63 8.06 -13.57
N LEU A 52 13.39 8.38 -13.19
CA LEU A 52 12.90 9.74 -13.05
C LEU A 52 13.02 10.19 -11.59
N THR A 53 13.53 11.39 -11.38
CA THR A 53 13.38 12.12 -10.11
C THR A 53 12.35 13.20 -10.30
N CYS A 54 11.32 13.18 -9.46
CA CYS A 54 10.19 14.10 -9.54
C CYS A 54 10.10 14.98 -8.29
N ARG A 55 9.65 16.22 -8.46
CA ARG A 55 9.25 17.13 -7.38
C ARG A 55 7.75 17.38 -7.49
N VAL A 56 6.97 16.63 -6.74
CA VAL A 56 5.50 16.68 -6.76
C VAL A 56 4.99 17.42 -5.52
N PRO A 57 4.01 18.33 -5.64
CA PRO A 57 3.34 18.95 -4.49
C PRO A 57 2.72 17.91 -3.54
N ARG A 58 2.79 18.16 -2.22
CA ARG A 58 2.37 17.19 -1.19
C ARG A 58 0.87 16.85 -1.27
N GLU A 59 0.06 17.83 -1.66
CA GLU A 59 -1.40 17.76 -1.84
C GLU A 59 -1.83 16.96 -3.07
N ARG A 60 -0.89 16.58 -3.94
CA ARG A 60 -1.12 15.75 -5.13
C ARG A 60 -0.72 14.28 -4.93
N VAL A 61 -0.18 13.94 -3.76
CA VAL A 61 0.30 12.58 -3.47
C VAL A 61 -0.39 11.98 -2.27
N LEU A 62 -0.80 10.72 -2.40
CA LEU A 62 -1.18 9.88 -1.28
C LEU A 62 0.08 9.13 -0.87
N LEU A 63 0.54 9.36 0.37
CA LEU A 63 1.67 8.59 0.90
C LEU A 63 1.14 7.30 1.52
N SER A 64 1.87 6.21 1.37
CA SER A 64 1.60 4.96 2.05
C SER A 64 2.88 4.26 2.48
N HIS A 65 2.83 3.51 3.57
CA HIS A 65 3.89 2.58 3.91
C HIS A 65 3.91 1.40 2.91
N TYR A 66 5.09 1.07 2.35
CA TYR A 66 5.22 0.05 1.31
C TYR A 66 4.91 -1.37 1.81
N GLY A 67 5.42 -1.72 3.00
CA GLY A 67 5.18 -3.04 3.58
C GLY A 67 3.70 -3.25 3.87
N ASP A 68 3.12 -2.31 4.62
CA ASP A 68 1.73 -2.39 5.08
C ASP A 68 0.71 -2.37 3.94
N TRP A 69 1.04 -1.79 2.79
CA TRP A 69 0.20 -1.87 1.59
C TRP A 69 -0.15 -3.32 1.22
N HIS A 70 0.74 -4.28 1.51
CA HIS A 70 0.48 -5.70 1.28
C HIS A 70 -0.62 -6.26 2.18
N SER A 71 -0.90 -5.65 3.33
CA SER A 71 -2.06 -6.01 4.15
C SER A 71 -3.37 -5.72 3.40
N ALA A 72 -3.47 -4.55 2.76
CA ALA A 72 -4.63 -4.22 1.93
C ALA A 72 -4.73 -5.12 0.68
N LEU A 73 -3.63 -5.33 -0.04
CA LEU A 73 -3.60 -6.23 -1.21
C LEU A 73 -4.09 -7.64 -0.87
N ASN A 74 -3.66 -8.18 0.27
CA ASN A 74 -4.00 -9.54 0.69
C ASN A 74 -5.30 -9.61 1.52
N ARG A 75 -6.02 -8.50 1.70
CA ARG A 75 -7.25 -8.44 2.51
C ARG A 75 -7.02 -8.89 3.95
N HIS A 76 -5.84 -8.57 4.50
CA HIS A 76 -5.48 -8.86 5.89
C HIS A 76 -5.73 -7.64 6.76
N MET A 77 -6.07 -7.88 8.03
CA MET A 77 -6.04 -6.84 9.05
C MET A 77 -4.62 -6.26 9.12
N LEU A 78 -4.50 -4.93 9.14
CA LEU A 78 -3.20 -4.34 9.39
C LEU A 78 -2.83 -4.49 10.86
N VAL A 79 -1.72 -5.16 11.13
CA VAL A 79 -1.15 -5.31 12.46
C VAL A 79 0.13 -4.48 12.51
N ILE A 80 0.06 -3.36 13.23
CA ILE A 80 1.21 -2.47 13.41
C ILE A 80 2.24 -3.12 14.34
N GLU A 81 3.52 -2.94 14.04
CA GLU A 81 4.62 -3.27 14.94
C GLU A 81 4.59 -2.35 16.16
N LEU A 82 4.77 -2.93 17.35
CA LEU A 82 4.85 -2.15 18.58
C LEU A 82 6.32 -1.88 18.95
N PRO A 83 6.61 -0.76 19.64
CA PRO A 83 7.95 -0.51 20.15
C PRO A 83 8.43 -1.65 21.06
N ASP A 84 9.67 -2.09 20.86
CA ASP A 84 10.35 -3.14 21.63
C ASP A 84 9.68 -4.52 21.56
N GLU A 85 8.77 -4.73 20.61
CA GLU A 85 8.14 -6.01 20.37
C GLU A 85 9.10 -7.00 19.71
N SER A 86 9.03 -8.27 20.13
CA SER A 86 9.77 -9.35 19.47
C SER A 86 9.05 -9.84 18.21
N ASP A 87 9.81 -10.38 17.26
CA ASP A 87 9.22 -10.97 16.04
C ASP A 87 8.18 -12.05 16.35
N ASP A 88 8.40 -12.85 17.41
CA ASP A 88 7.49 -13.91 17.85
C ASP A 88 6.17 -13.33 18.40
N ASP A 89 6.24 -12.26 19.20
CA ASP A 89 5.05 -11.58 19.73
C ASP A 89 4.25 -10.90 18.62
N TYR A 90 4.95 -10.23 17.70
CA TYR A 90 4.35 -9.65 16.50
C TYR A 90 3.63 -10.72 15.68
N ARG A 91 4.31 -11.84 15.42
CA ARG A 91 3.75 -12.96 14.67
C ARG A 91 2.52 -13.55 15.33
N ALA A 92 2.53 -13.72 16.65
CA ALA A 92 1.39 -14.23 17.41
C ALA A 92 0.17 -13.30 17.30
N ARG A 93 0.36 -11.97 17.39
CA ARG A 93 -0.74 -11.00 17.17
C ARG A 93 -1.26 -11.04 15.74
N TRP A 94 -0.35 -11.16 14.77
CA TRP A 94 -0.71 -11.29 13.37
C TRP A 94 -1.56 -12.54 13.11
N ASP A 95 -1.12 -13.70 13.63
CA ASP A 95 -1.84 -14.97 13.49
C ASP A 95 -3.23 -14.90 14.15
N LEU A 96 -3.32 -14.32 15.35
CA LEU A 96 -4.60 -14.11 16.03
C LEU A 96 -5.55 -13.21 15.22
N ALA A 97 -5.04 -12.11 14.64
CA ALA A 97 -5.84 -11.23 13.80
C ALA A 97 -6.33 -11.95 12.54
N TYR A 98 -5.45 -12.73 11.90
CA TYR A 98 -5.79 -13.54 10.74
C TYR A 98 -6.88 -14.57 11.06
N GLU A 99 -6.71 -15.34 12.13
CA GLU A 99 -7.69 -16.35 12.58
C GLU A 99 -9.04 -15.72 12.94
N ASN A 100 -9.05 -14.53 13.56
CA ASN A 100 -10.28 -13.81 13.87
C ASN A 100 -11.07 -13.45 12.60
N VAL A 101 -10.39 -12.88 11.60
CA VAL A 101 -10.98 -12.51 10.31
C VAL A 101 -11.55 -13.77 9.63
N GLN A 102 -10.77 -14.84 9.52
CA GLN A 102 -11.22 -16.09 8.91
C GLN A 102 -12.42 -16.70 9.63
N SER A 103 -12.41 -16.68 10.96
CA SER A 103 -13.52 -17.22 11.77
C SER A 103 -14.82 -16.45 11.53
N ARG A 104 -14.77 -15.13 11.38
CA ARG A 104 -15.94 -14.29 11.09
C ARG A 104 -16.50 -14.51 9.69
N ILE A 105 -15.64 -14.70 8.69
CA ILE A 105 -16.04 -15.05 7.32
C ILE A 105 -16.79 -16.40 7.34
N LEU A 106 -16.22 -17.42 8.00
CA LEU A 106 -16.82 -18.74 8.12
C LEU A 106 -18.15 -18.70 8.90
N ALA A 107 -18.22 -17.96 10.00
CA ALA A 107 -19.43 -17.83 10.81
C ALA A 107 -20.59 -17.16 10.04
N ALA A 108 -20.26 -16.28 9.08
CA ALA A 108 -21.24 -15.68 8.17
C ALA A 108 -21.64 -16.61 7.00
N GLY A 109 -21.13 -17.85 6.95
CA GLY A 109 -21.47 -18.85 5.93
C GLY A 109 -20.65 -18.71 4.65
N HIS A 110 -19.59 -17.92 4.64
CA HIS A 110 -18.71 -17.73 3.49
C HIS A 110 -17.49 -18.65 3.56
N GLY A 111 -17.08 -19.21 2.43
CA GLY A 111 -15.86 -20.03 2.35
C GLY A 111 -14.58 -19.18 2.30
N PRO A 112 -13.39 -19.80 2.45
CA PRO A 112 -12.09 -19.12 2.45
C PRO A 112 -11.74 -18.36 1.16
N GLY A 113 -12.45 -18.65 0.07
CA GLY A 113 -12.29 -17.99 -1.23
C GLY A 113 -13.43 -17.05 -1.60
N ALA A 114 -14.32 -16.72 -0.66
CA ALA A 114 -15.40 -15.78 -0.92
C ALA A 114 -14.83 -14.42 -1.35
N GLU A 115 -15.42 -13.85 -2.41
CA GLU A 115 -15.07 -12.51 -2.88
C GLU A 115 -15.26 -11.50 -1.74
N TYR A 116 -14.34 -10.54 -1.66
CA TYR A 116 -14.31 -9.57 -0.57
C TYR A 116 -15.64 -8.83 -0.45
N GLY A 117 -16.25 -8.40 -1.56
CA GLY A 117 -17.55 -7.72 -1.55
C GLY A 117 -18.69 -8.49 -0.89
N HIS A 118 -18.58 -9.81 -0.75
CA HIS A 118 -19.56 -10.66 -0.06
C HIS A 118 -19.27 -10.84 1.43
N TRP A 119 -18.12 -10.39 1.94
CA TRP A 119 -17.80 -10.49 3.36
C TRP A 119 -18.72 -9.60 4.21
N PRO A 120 -18.91 -9.95 5.50
CA PRO A 120 -19.68 -9.12 6.43
C PRO A 120 -19.26 -7.64 6.36
N GLU A 121 -20.24 -6.75 6.27
CA GLU A 121 -19.99 -5.31 6.07
C GLU A 121 -19.16 -4.71 7.21
N ASP A 122 -19.48 -5.08 8.45
CA ASP A 122 -18.75 -4.66 9.65
C ASP A 122 -17.27 -5.07 9.59
N LEU A 123 -16.99 -6.29 9.13
CA LEU A 123 -15.64 -6.80 8.93
C LEU A 123 -14.90 -6.01 7.85
N ARG A 124 -15.53 -5.76 6.70
CA ARG A 124 -14.92 -4.95 5.63
C ARG A 124 -14.57 -3.54 6.11
N VAL A 125 -15.51 -2.88 6.78
CA VAL A 125 -15.29 -1.54 7.35
C VAL A 125 -14.15 -1.54 8.37
N GLU A 126 -14.03 -2.59 9.19
CA GLU A 126 -12.94 -2.72 10.15
C GLU A 126 -11.58 -2.89 9.47
N LEU A 127 -11.48 -3.77 8.47
CA LEU A 127 -10.24 -3.93 7.69
C LEU A 127 -9.85 -2.62 7.00
N GLU A 128 -10.79 -1.98 6.31
CA GLU A 128 -10.52 -0.70 5.63
C GLU A 128 -10.04 0.38 6.60
N ARG A 129 -10.62 0.46 7.80
CA ARG A 129 -10.15 1.36 8.87
C ARG A 129 -8.75 1.01 9.34
N SER A 130 -8.41 -0.27 9.47
CA SER A 130 -7.06 -0.68 9.84
C SER A 130 -6.04 -0.24 8.78
N TRP A 131 -6.39 -0.32 7.49
CA TRP A 131 -5.51 0.10 6.40
C TRP A 131 -5.27 1.60 6.36
N GLU A 132 -6.18 2.42 6.87
CA GLU A 132 -5.96 3.88 6.93
C GLU A 132 -4.72 4.26 7.75
N PHE A 133 -4.30 3.43 8.71
CA PHE A 133 -3.08 3.67 9.48
C PHE A 133 -1.83 3.74 8.59
N MET A 134 -1.77 2.95 7.52
CA MET A 134 -0.63 2.96 6.60
C MET A 134 -0.58 4.19 5.70
N LEU A 135 -1.59 5.08 5.74
CA LEU A 135 -1.63 6.33 4.96
C LEU A 135 -1.15 7.54 5.77
N ASP A 136 -0.88 7.36 7.06
CA ASP A 136 -0.39 8.39 7.95
C ASP A 136 1.12 8.22 8.19
N PRO A 137 1.96 9.12 7.68
CA PRO A 137 3.41 9.02 7.82
C PRO A 137 3.94 8.99 9.26
N ARG A 138 3.12 9.38 10.24
CA ARG A 138 3.46 9.28 11.67
C ARG A 138 3.52 7.84 12.16
N ASN A 139 2.88 6.91 11.44
CA ASN A 139 2.86 5.49 11.77
C ASN A 139 3.96 4.71 11.06
N TYR A 140 4.76 5.36 10.21
CA TYR A 140 5.81 4.67 9.46
C TYR A 140 7.01 4.46 10.37
N GLY A 141 7.53 3.24 10.39
CA GLY A 141 8.72 2.89 11.14
C GLY A 141 9.94 3.68 10.68
N ARG A 142 10.99 3.67 11.52
CA ARG A 142 12.21 4.49 11.34
C ARG A 142 13.00 4.16 10.06
N TYR A 143 12.81 2.99 9.47
CA TYR A 143 13.70 2.45 8.44
C TYR A 143 13.00 1.95 7.18
N GLU A 144 11.79 2.43 6.96
CA GLU A 144 10.88 1.84 6.00
C GLU A 144 10.80 2.62 4.69
N SER A 145 10.46 1.88 3.63
CA SER A 145 10.23 2.41 2.29
C SER A 145 8.81 2.98 2.20
N TRP A 146 8.71 4.20 1.70
CA TRP A 146 7.45 4.91 1.55
C TRP A 146 7.12 5.02 0.08
N GLN A 147 5.87 4.72 -0.25
CA GLN A 147 5.34 4.96 -1.58
C GLN A 147 4.59 6.29 -1.60
N ALA A 148 4.65 6.94 -2.76
CA ALA A 148 3.74 7.98 -3.13
C ALA A 148 2.93 7.51 -4.34
N THR A 149 1.63 7.79 -4.28
CA THR A 149 0.68 7.44 -5.33
C THR A 149 -0.05 8.70 -5.76
N THR A 150 -0.17 8.91 -7.08
CA THR A 150 -0.90 10.03 -7.65
C THR A 150 -1.70 9.59 -8.86
N HIS A 151 -2.73 10.35 -9.25
CA HIS A 151 -3.51 10.06 -10.45
C HIS A 151 -2.68 10.16 -11.73
N CYS A 152 -1.77 11.14 -11.79
CA CYS A 152 -0.87 11.37 -12.90
C CYS A 152 0.37 12.18 -12.48
N LEU A 153 1.50 11.92 -13.15
CA LEU A 153 2.68 12.77 -13.11
C LEU A 153 2.65 13.72 -14.30
N GLN A 154 2.94 15.00 -14.06
CA GLN A 154 3.09 15.99 -15.12
C GLN A 154 4.55 16.06 -15.54
N ALA A 155 4.83 16.35 -16.82
CA ALA A 155 6.20 16.48 -17.30
C ALA A 155 7.00 17.54 -16.51
N GLY A 156 6.33 18.61 -16.08
CA GLY A 156 6.94 19.66 -15.24
C GLY A 156 7.31 19.21 -13.82
N ASP A 157 6.79 18.07 -13.34
CA ASP A 157 7.20 17.50 -12.07
C ASP A 157 8.59 16.85 -12.17
N VAL A 158 9.05 16.47 -13.37
CA VAL A 158 10.32 15.77 -13.58
C VAL A 158 11.47 16.76 -13.51
N VAL A 159 12.37 16.58 -12.54
CA VAL A 159 13.56 17.43 -12.37
C VAL A 159 14.84 16.76 -12.84
N ARG A 160 14.82 15.43 -13.02
CA ARG A 160 15.94 14.65 -13.54
C ARG A 160 15.45 13.38 -14.20
N ALA A 161 16.11 12.98 -15.27
CA ALA A 161 15.95 11.69 -15.91
C ALA A 161 17.34 11.08 -16.15
N VAL A 162 17.51 9.81 -15.80
CA VAL A 162 18.77 9.07 -16.01
C VAL A 162 18.44 7.76 -16.67
N ARG A 163 19.03 7.50 -17.84
CA ARG A 163 18.91 6.20 -18.50
C ARG A 163 19.73 5.18 -17.73
N LEU A 164 19.12 4.06 -17.39
CA LEU A 164 19.77 2.94 -16.72
C LEU A 164 20.57 2.15 -17.75
N GLY A 165 21.87 1.99 -17.49
CA GLY A 165 22.77 1.23 -18.37
C GLY A 165 22.35 -0.24 -18.45
N GLY A 166 22.61 -0.85 -19.60
CA GLY A 166 22.61 -2.32 -19.74
C GLY A 166 23.92 -2.93 -19.28
#